data_AF-W6URR0-F1
#
_entry.id   AF-W6URR0-F1
#
_cell.length_a   1.000
_cell.length_b   1.000
_cell.length_c   1.000
_cell.angle_alpha   90.00
_cell.angle_beta   90.00
_cell.angle_gamma   90.00
#
_symmetry.space_group_name_H-M   'P 1'
#
loop_
_entity.id
_entity.type
_entity.pdbx_description
1 polymer ?
#
loop_
_entity_poly.entity_id
_entity_poly.type
_entity_poly.pdbx_seq_one_letter_code
_entity_poly.pdbx_strand_id
1 'polypeptide(L)'
;MSASVKKMIGQMNAMTGLEQSLSSQFTIAAQQQPELDSEFMHNSAIQRVVAASTASYVSALELFCDGLDTFCKKTVPDTLTTIRQLEHARLVYDTYRNELERMESKAGRIATQQGSTGGDVANPVSTDAAGSDTPSTPASASTPQQEINVQQLRQKFATGRENYLALRADTDMKMKLLHENRARVLRKHLQALQAATLSYFANGYRDLELTLKTLSERNALTNFSPLNQPASSFLEVESPSTDQKPAYFPPENGDAEHHQRDVFD
;
A
#
# COMPACT_ATOMS: atom_id res chain seq x y z
N MET A 1 -0.25 4.57 -4.32
CA MET A 1 0.27 4.67 -2.94
C MET A 1 1.71 5.17 -2.89
N SER A 2 2.66 4.56 -3.61
CA SER A 2 4.09 4.98 -3.60
C SER A 2 4.32 6.46 -4.00
N ALA A 3 3.63 6.98 -5.02
CA ALA A 3 3.86 8.36 -5.50
C ALA A 3 3.50 9.45 -4.46
N SER A 4 2.36 9.32 -3.77
CA SER A 4 1.94 10.27 -2.75
C SER A 4 2.89 10.26 -1.55
N VAL A 5 3.36 9.09 -1.12
CA VAL A 5 4.31 8.97 -0.01
C VAL A 5 5.66 9.55 -0.39
N LYS A 6 6.15 9.31 -1.62
CA LYS A 6 7.38 9.93 -2.13
C LYS A 6 7.30 11.45 -2.19
N LYS A 7 6.15 11.99 -2.61
CA LYS A 7 5.91 13.44 -2.58
C LYS A 7 5.97 13.99 -1.15
N MET A 8 5.33 13.31 -0.21
CA MET A 8 5.38 13.67 1.21
C MET A 8 6.81 13.64 1.75
N ILE A 9 7.58 12.58 1.49
CA ILE A 9 9.01 12.49 1.84
C ILE A 9 9.79 13.70 1.31
N GLY A 10 9.61 14.05 0.03
CA GLY A 10 10.27 15.20 -0.58
C GLY A 10 9.90 16.53 0.10
N GLN A 11 8.61 16.73 0.40
CA GLN A 11 8.14 17.92 1.11
C GLN A 11 8.69 18.00 2.53
N MET A 12 8.76 16.88 3.25
CA MET A 12 9.29 16.85 4.62
C MET A 12 10.80 17.06 4.65
N ASN A 13 11.55 16.53 3.69
CA ASN A 13 12.98 16.85 3.56
C ASN A 13 13.22 18.35 3.31
N ALA A 14 12.39 18.98 2.46
CA ALA A 14 12.44 20.43 2.27
C ALA A 14 12.13 21.18 3.57
N MET A 15 11.12 20.72 4.33
CA MET A 15 10.79 21.28 5.64
C MET A 15 12.00 21.17 6.60
N THR A 16 12.60 19.99 6.77
CA THR A 16 13.79 19.80 7.62
C THR A 16 14.91 20.79 7.28
N GLY A 17 15.15 21.06 5.98
CA GLY A 17 16.14 22.04 5.55
C GLY A 17 15.80 23.47 5.95
N LEU A 18 14.53 23.87 5.85
CA LEU A 18 14.05 25.18 6.31
C LEU A 18 14.17 25.30 7.83
N GLU A 19 13.84 24.25 8.57
CA GLU A 19 13.96 24.19 10.03
C GLU A 19 15.43 24.40 10.45
N GLN A 20 16.38 23.69 9.85
CA GLN A 20 17.81 23.89 10.13
C GLN A 20 18.31 25.30 9.79
N SER A 21 17.84 25.86 8.66
CA SER A 21 18.18 27.23 8.26
C SER A 21 17.66 28.26 9.27
N LEU A 22 16.39 28.13 9.67
CA LEU A 22 15.77 29.04 10.64
C LEU A 22 16.46 28.95 12.02
N SER A 23 16.83 27.74 12.46
CA SER A 23 17.63 27.56 13.69
C SER A 23 18.97 28.32 13.64
N SER A 24 19.62 28.30 12.47
CA SER A 24 20.89 29.00 12.26
C SER A 24 20.70 30.52 12.27
N GLN A 25 19.63 31.02 11.66
CA GLN A 25 19.28 32.45 11.68
C GLN A 25 19.03 32.96 13.10
N PHE A 26 18.31 32.19 13.93
CA PHE A 26 18.14 32.56 15.34
C PHE A 26 19.47 32.59 16.11
N THR A 27 20.38 31.64 15.83
CA THR A 27 21.71 31.64 16.46
C THR A 27 22.51 32.90 16.09
N ILE A 28 22.41 33.36 14.84
CA ILE A 28 23.06 34.60 14.37
C ILE A 28 22.42 35.83 15.01
N ALA A 29 21.07 35.88 15.07
CA ALA A 29 20.35 36.99 15.70
C ALA A 29 20.70 37.14 17.19
N ALA A 30 20.87 36.02 17.91
CA ALA A 30 21.33 36.01 19.30
C ALA A 30 22.68 36.74 19.48
N GLN A 31 23.63 36.51 18.56
CA GLN A 31 24.94 37.18 18.59
C GLN A 31 24.85 38.68 18.28
N GLN A 32 23.88 39.08 17.46
CA GLN A 32 23.68 40.48 17.07
C GLN A 32 22.88 41.28 18.10
N GLN A 33 22.04 40.62 18.90
CA GLN A 33 21.15 41.23 19.90
C GLN A 33 21.34 40.55 21.26
N PRO A 34 22.40 40.91 22.01
CA PRO A 34 22.75 40.26 23.27
C PRO A 34 21.64 40.37 24.34
N GLU A 35 20.80 41.41 24.27
CA GLU A 35 19.67 41.58 25.19
C GLU A 35 18.58 40.50 25.02
N LEU A 36 18.55 39.84 23.85
CA LEU A 36 17.57 38.81 23.48
C LEU A 36 18.22 37.44 23.21
N ASP A 37 19.50 37.27 23.59
CA ASP A 37 20.28 36.05 23.29
C ASP A 37 19.53 34.79 23.73
N SER A 38 18.96 34.81 24.93
CA SER A 38 18.32 33.64 25.52
C SER A 38 17.07 33.21 24.77
N GLU A 39 16.27 34.17 24.29
CA GLU A 39 15.03 33.99 23.57
C GLU A 39 15.30 33.45 22.16
N PHE A 40 16.31 34.00 21.49
CA PHE A 40 16.75 33.51 20.18
C PHE A 40 17.36 32.11 20.28
N MET A 41 18.24 31.87 21.25
CA MET A 41 18.85 30.55 21.44
C MET A 41 17.81 29.49 21.80
N HIS A 42 16.78 29.88 22.53
CA HIS A 42 15.66 29.01 22.85
C HIS A 42 14.84 28.63 21.61
N ASN A 43 14.44 29.60 20.78
CA ASN A 43 13.76 29.33 19.50
C ASN A 43 14.64 28.50 18.55
N SER A 44 15.95 28.77 18.53
CA SER A 44 16.92 27.97 17.77
C SER A 44 16.89 26.50 18.19
N ALA A 45 16.86 26.22 19.50
CA ALA A 45 16.84 24.86 20.04
C ALA A 45 15.56 24.10 19.68
N ILE A 46 14.39 24.73 19.83
CA ILE A 46 13.10 24.15 19.40
C ILE A 46 13.20 23.73 17.93
N GLN A 47 13.71 24.62 17.08
CA GLN A 47 13.77 24.35 15.66
C GLN A 47 14.70 23.16 15.30
N ARG A 48 15.77 22.92 16.06
CA ARG A 48 16.63 21.73 15.89
C ARG A 48 15.94 20.44 16.32
N VAL A 49 15.18 20.49 17.41
CA VAL A 49 14.38 19.35 17.87
C VAL A 49 13.34 18.97 16.81
N VAL A 50 12.63 19.96 16.28
CA VAL A 50 11.65 19.73 15.20
C VAL A 50 12.35 19.13 13.98
N ALA A 51 13.48 19.69 13.53
CA ALA A 51 14.25 19.14 12.42
C ALA A 51 14.68 17.68 12.61
N ALA A 52 15.15 17.33 13.81
CA ALA A 52 15.51 15.95 14.14
C ALA A 52 14.28 15.01 14.13
N SER A 53 13.14 15.47 14.64
CA SER A 53 11.89 14.70 14.62
C SER A 53 11.35 14.50 13.21
N THR A 54 11.39 15.53 12.35
CA THR A 54 11.02 15.48 10.93
C THR A 54 11.87 14.46 10.19
N ALA A 55 13.19 14.49 10.41
CA ALA A 55 14.13 13.55 9.81
C ALA A 55 13.85 12.09 10.21
N SER A 56 13.61 11.83 11.50
CA SER A 56 13.27 10.49 11.99
C SER A 56 11.99 9.94 11.35
N TYR A 57 10.98 10.79 11.20
CA TYR A 57 9.72 10.42 10.55
C TYR A 57 9.89 10.16 9.04
N VAL A 58 10.70 10.97 8.35
CA VAL A 58 11.06 10.72 6.94
C VAL A 58 11.73 9.35 6.79
N SER A 59 12.71 9.01 7.64
CA SER A 59 13.38 7.70 7.57
C SER A 59 12.40 6.53 7.77
N ALA A 60 11.39 6.68 8.63
CA ALA A 60 10.36 5.67 8.81
C ALA A 60 9.46 5.50 7.55
N LEU A 61 9.14 6.61 6.88
CA LEU A 61 8.39 6.60 5.61
C LEU A 61 9.19 5.96 4.47
N GLU A 62 10.49 6.22 4.40
CA GLU A 62 11.40 5.61 3.44
C GLU A 62 11.48 4.09 3.67
N LEU A 63 11.71 3.64 4.90
CA LEU A 63 11.74 2.23 5.26
C LEU A 63 10.41 1.51 4.92
N PHE A 64 9.28 2.19 5.15
CA PHE A 64 7.97 1.69 4.74
C PHE A 64 7.88 1.50 3.22
N CYS A 65 8.28 2.50 2.43
CA CYS A 65 8.28 2.44 0.98
C CYS A 65 9.21 1.36 0.43
N ASP A 66 10.42 1.23 0.96
CA ASP A 66 11.40 0.25 0.52
C ASP A 66 10.96 -1.19 0.82
N GLY A 67 10.27 -1.38 1.94
CA GLY A 67 9.63 -2.66 2.25
C GLY A 67 8.54 -3.03 1.27
N LEU A 68 7.68 -2.07 0.91
CA LEU A 68 6.65 -2.28 -0.11
C LEU A 68 7.25 -2.55 -1.48
N ASP A 69 8.29 -1.80 -1.87
CA ASP A 69 8.98 -1.99 -3.14
C ASP A 69 9.64 -3.37 -3.19
N THR A 70 10.28 -3.83 -2.12
CA THR A 70 10.85 -5.17 -2.03
C THR A 70 9.77 -6.24 -2.17
N PHE A 71 8.66 -6.11 -1.43
CA PHE A 71 7.55 -7.05 -1.51
C PHE A 71 6.95 -7.13 -2.92
N CYS A 72 6.63 -5.97 -3.52
CA CYS A 72 5.98 -5.89 -4.81
C CYS A 72 6.90 -6.22 -5.99
N LYS A 73 8.19 -5.86 -5.92
CA LYS A 73 9.13 -6.01 -7.04
C LYS A 73 9.99 -7.27 -6.96
N LYS A 74 10.11 -7.90 -5.79
CA LYS A 74 10.90 -9.13 -5.63
C LYS A 74 10.03 -10.31 -5.19
N THR A 75 9.32 -10.18 -4.07
CA THR A 75 8.61 -11.32 -3.45
C THR A 75 7.40 -11.78 -4.28
N VAL A 76 6.57 -10.83 -4.76
CA VAL A 76 5.41 -11.17 -5.60
C VAL A 76 5.84 -11.77 -6.95
N PRO A 77 6.80 -11.20 -7.70
CA PRO A 77 7.26 -11.80 -8.96
C PRO A 77 7.89 -13.19 -8.83
N ASP A 78 8.60 -13.48 -7.73
CA ASP A 78 9.10 -14.85 -7.46
C ASP A 78 7.95 -15.85 -7.38
N THR A 79 6.89 -15.52 -6.62
CA THR A 79 5.72 -16.38 -6.49
C THR A 79 4.97 -16.54 -7.82
N LEU A 80 4.83 -15.45 -8.59
CA LEU A 80 4.23 -15.51 -9.93
C LEU A 80 5.03 -16.40 -10.88
N THR A 81 6.35 -16.45 -10.75
CA THR A 81 7.18 -17.33 -11.57
C THR A 81 6.87 -18.80 -11.29
N THR A 82 6.71 -19.17 -10.02
CA THR A 82 6.28 -20.52 -9.64
C THR A 82 4.86 -20.85 -10.12
N ILE A 83 3.93 -19.90 -10.05
CA ILE A 83 2.57 -20.09 -10.59
C ILE A 83 2.61 -20.37 -12.10
N ARG A 84 3.42 -19.62 -12.87
CA ARG A 84 3.58 -19.86 -14.32
C ARG A 84 4.17 -21.25 -14.61
N GLN A 85 5.12 -21.71 -13.79
CA GLN A 85 5.67 -23.07 -13.91
C GLN A 85 4.60 -24.14 -13.65
N LEU A 86 3.74 -23.94 -12.65
CA LEU A 86 2.61 -24.81 -12.37
C LEU A 86 1.62 -24.84 -13.55
N GLU A 87 1.27 -23.67 -14.10
CA GLU A 87 0.39 -23.56 -15.27
C GLU A 87 0.95 -24.30 -16.48
N HIS A 88 2.25 -24.13 -16.74
CA HIS A 88 2.93 -24.87 -17.80
C HIS A 88 2.89 -26.39 -17.57
N ALA A 89 3.21 -26.85 -16.36
CA ALA A 89 3.16 -28.28 -16.02
C ALA A 89 1.74 -28.86 -16.15
N ARG A 90 0.71 -28.09 -15.78
CA ARG A 90 -0.70 -28.46 -15.97
C ARG A 90 -1.04 -28.66 -17.45
N LEU A 91 -0.64 -27.72 -18.32
CA LEU A 91 -0.90 -27.81 -19.76
C LEU A 91 -0.22 -29.04 -20.39
N VAL A 92 1.02 -29.32 -20.00
CA VAL A 92 1.75 -30.52 -20.46
C VAL A 92 1.05 -31.80 -19.99
N TYR A 93 0.62 -31.85 -18.73
CA TYR A 93 -0.14 -32.97 -18.19
C TYR A 93 -1.46 -33.20 -18.94
N ASP A 94 -2.24 -32.13 -19.18
CA ASP A 94 -3.50 -32.21 -19.93
C ASP A 94 -3.29 -32.66 -21.37
N THR A 95 -2.17 -32.25 -22.00
CA THR A 95 -1.78 -32.71 -23.34
C THR A 95 -1.56 -34.22 -23.36
N TYR A 96 -0.75 -34.76 -22.43
CA TYR A 96 -0.51 -36.21 -22.36
C TYR A 96 -1.76 -37.00 -22.01
N ARG A 97 -2.64 -36.46 -21.16
CA ARG A 97 -3.92 -37.10 -20.83
C ARG A 97 -4.80 -37.24 -22.07
N ASN A 98 -4.98 -36.14 -22.82
CA ASN A 98 -5.80 -36.12 -24.03
C ASN A 98 -5.22 -37.02 -25.14
N GLU A 99 -3.89 -37.04 -25.31
CA GLU A 99 -3.22 -37.92 -26.27
C GLU A 99 -3.43 -39.41 -25.91
N LEU A 100 -3.33 -39.76 -24.63
CA LEU A 100 -3.51 -41.13 -24.17
C LEU A 100 -4.96 -41.60 -24.36
N GLU A 101 -5.94 -40.78 -23.94
CA GLU A 101 -7.37 -41.05 -24.16
C GLU A 101 -7.71 -41.23 -25.65
N ARG A 102 -7.08 -40.43 -26.53
CA ARG A 102 -7.26 -40.53 -27.99
C ARG A 102 -6.68 -41.84 -28.56
N MET A 103 -5.53 -42.30 -28.07
CA MET A 103 -4.91 -43.54 -28.51
C MET A 103 -5.68 -44.78 -28.02
N GLU A 104 -6.16 -44.75 -26.78
CA GLU A 104 -7.00 -45.81 -26.21
C GLU A 104 -8.37 -45.90 -26.90
N SER A 105 -9.00 -44.75 -27.19
CA SER A 105 -10.27 -44.69 -27.94
C SER A 105 -10.13 -45.22 -29.37
N LYS A 106 -8.99 -44.98 -30.03
CA LYS A 106 -8.68 -45.55 -31.35
C LYS A 106 -8.53 -47.07 -31.28
N ALA A 107 -7.86 -47.60 -30.25
CA ALA A 107 -7.76 -49.03 -30.03
C ALA A 107 -9.12 -49.69 -29.75
N GLY A 108 -9.98 -49.03 -28.96
CA GLY A 108 -11.34 -49.52 -28.65
C GLY A 108 -12.29 -49.54 -29.86
N ARG A 109 -12.20 -48.57 -30.77
CA ARG A 109 -12.99 -48.54 -32.02
C ARG A 109 -12.60 -49.63 -33.02
N ILE A 110 -11.33 -50.02 -33.06
CA ILE A 110 -10.86 -51.12 -33.92
C ILE A 110 -11.39 -52.47 -33.40
N ALA A 111 -11.52 -52.64 -32.08
CA ALA A 111 -12.08 -53.85 -31.47
C ALA A 111 -13.59 -54.01 -31.71
N THR A 112 -14.36 -52.92 -31.84
CA THR A 112 -15.83 -52.99 -32.03
C THR A 112 -16.25 -53.26 -33.48
N GLN A 113 -15.39 -53.04 -34.48
CA GLN A 113 -15.67 -53.42 -35.88
C GLN A 113 -15.38 -54.89 -36.20
N GLN A 114 -14.70 -55.65 -35.32
CA GLN A 114 -14.39 -57.07 -35.51
C GLN A 114 -15.38 -58.04 -34.83
N GLY A 115 -16.45 -57.54 -34.19
CA GLY A 115 -17.39 -58.36 -33.39
C GLY A 115 -18.77 -58.60 -34.00
N SER A 116 -19.02 -58.31 -35.29
CA SER A 116 -20.34 -58.48 -35.89
C SER A 116 -20.31 -59.40 -37.13
N THR A 117 -20.15 -60.70 -36.92
CA THR A 117 -20.46 -61.73 -37.93
C THR A 117 -21.17 -62.94 -37.30
N GLY A 118 -22.43 -63.15 -37.72
CA GLY A 118 -23.23 -64.39 -37.56
C GLY A 118 -24.44 -64.22 -36.63
N GLY A 119 -25.70 -64.58 -36.95
CA GLY A 119 -26.41 -65.16 -38.11
C GLY A 119 -27.88 -64.66 -38.06
N ASP A 120 -28.71 -64.69 -39.10
CA ASP A 120 -29.33 -65.88 -39.69
C ASP A 120 -30.02 -65.61 -41.04
N VAL A 121 -30.33 -66.72 -41.70
CA VAL A 121 -30.61 -67.02 -43.12
C VAL A 121 -32.02 -66.64 -43.62
N ALA A 122 -32.11 -66.10 -44.85
CA ALA A 122 -33.06 -66.53 -45.90
C ALA A 122 -32.75 -65.86 -47.28
N ASN A 123 -32.52 -66.67 -48.31
CA ASN A 123 -32.37 -66.32 -49.74
C ASN A 123 -33.59 -66.93 -50.52
N PRO A 124 -33.90 -66.69 -51.83
CA PRO A 124 -32.93 -66.55 -52.95
C PRO A 124 -33.33 -65.65 -54.18
N VAL A 125 -32.50 -65.77 -55.25
CA VAL A 125 -32.62 -65.38 -56.69
C VAL A 125 -31.94 -64.04 -57.08
N SER A 126 -30.98 -63.92 -58.02
CA SER A 126 -30.46 -64.79 -59.10
C SER A 126 -29.04 -64.40 -59.60
N THR A 127 -28.33 -65.41 -60.11
CA THR A 127 -27.41 -65.50 -61.28
C THR A 127 -26.02 -64.83 -61.34
N ASP A 128 -25.03 -65.74 -61.50
CA ASP A 128 -23.85 -65.75 -62.37
C ASP A 128 -22.65 -64.81 -62.12
N ALA A 129 -21.52 -65.38 -61.66
CA ALA A 129 -20.40 -65.80 -62.53
C ALA A 129 -19.09 -66.03 -61.74
N ALA A 130 -18.30 -66.97 -62.25
CA ALA A 130 -17.10 -67.60 -61.71
C ALA A 130 -15.91 -66.69 -61.35
N GLY A 131 -15.05 -67.19 -60.45
CA GLY A 131 -13.64 -66.78 -60.38
C GLY A 131 -13.00 -66.86 -58.98
N SER A 132 -12.51 -68.04 -58.61
CA SER A 132 -11.62 -68.28 -57.47
C SER A 132 -10.30 -67.51 -57.59
N ASP A 133 -9.89 -66.81 -56.53
CA ASP A 133 -8.57 -66.95 -55.90
C ASP A 133 -8.38 -65.86 -54.82
N THR A 134 -8.72 -66.24 -53.59
CA THR A 134 -8.16 -65.65 -52.38
C THR A 134 -6.70 -66.06 -52.21
N PRO A 135 -5.82 -65.10 -51.90
CA PRO A 135 -4.81 -65.34 -50.88
C PRO A 135 -5.00 -64.34 -49.73
N SER A 136 -5.47 -64.87 -48.61
CA SER A 136 -4.92 -64.60 -47.28
C SER A 136 -4.60 -63.13 -46.97
N THR A 137 -5.60 -62.36 -46.54
CA THR A 137 -5.34 -61.18 -45.71
C THR A 137 -4.73 -61.66 -44.40
N PRO A 138 -3.49 -61.28 -44.04
CA PRO A 138 -2.94 -61.68 -42.76
C PRO A 138 -3.67 -60.94 -41.63
N ALA A 139 -4.01 -61.73 -40.63
CA ALA A 139 -4.46 -61.38 -39.31
C ALA A 139 -3.80 -60.12 -38.72
N SER A 140 -4.66 -59.26 -38.16
CA SER A 140 -4.64 -58.88 -36.75
C SER A 140 -3.27 -58.88 -36.05
N ALA A 141 -2.65 -57.71 -35.99
CA ALA A 141 -1.80 -57.31 -34.89
C ALA A 141 -1.83 -55.79 -34.79
N SER A 142 -2.15 -55.25 -33.60
CA SER A 142 -1.58 -53.96 -33.21
C SER A 142 -0.09 -54.01 -33.56
N THR A 143 0.39 -53.12 -34.43
CA THR A 143 1.82 -53.15 -34.80
C THR A 143 2.64 -53.04 -33.51
N PRO A 144 3.71 -53.83 -33.32
CA PRO A 144 4.55 -53.77 -32.12
C PRO A 144 5.00 -52.33 -31.80
N GLN A 145 5.20 -51.53 -32.85
CA GLN A 145 5.49 -50.10 -32.80
C GLN A 145 4.41 -49.27 -32.07
N GLN A 146 3.13 -49.60 -32.25
CA GLN A 146 2.00 -48.88 -31.67
C GLN A 146 1.85 -49.17 -30.18
N GLU A 147 2.11 -50.40 -29.74
CA GLU A 147 2.13 -50.76 -28.32
C GLU A 147 3.28 -50.07 -27.57
N ILE A 148 4.48 -50.03 -28.18
CA ILE A 148 5.63 -49.29 -27.64
C ILE A 148 5.29 -47.80 -27.49
N ASN A 149 4.64 -47.21 -28.49
CA ASN A 149 4.25 -45.78 -28.45
C ASN A 149 3.21 -45.49 -27.35
N VAL A 150 2.21 -46.37 -27.20
CA VAL A 150 1.23 -46.27 -26.10
C VAL A 150 1.93 -46.40 -24.74
N GLN A 151 2.88 -47.31 -24.60
CA GLN A 151 3.61 -47.49 -23.34
C GLN A 151 4.51 -46.29 -23.01
N GLN A 152 5.18 -45.71 -24.00
CA GLN A 152 5.93 -44.45 -23.84
C GLN A 152 5.01 -43.29 -23.44
N LEU A 153 3.82 -43.21 -24.03
CA LEU A 153 2.84 -42.18 -23.69
C LEU A 153 2.28 -42.35 -22.27
N ARG A 154 2.05 -43.59 -21.82
CA ARG A 154 1.70 -43.89 -20.41
C ARG A 154 2.79 -43.42 -19.45
N GLN A 155 4.06 -43.63 -19.80
CA GLN A 155 5.18 -43.14 -18.99
C GLN A 155 5.20 -41.60 -18.93
N LYS A 156 5.07 -40.92 -20.07
CA LYS A 156 5.00 -39.45 -20.13
C LYS A 156 3.83 -38.90 -19.32
N PHE A 157 2.66 -39.54 -19.40
CA PHE A 157 1.50 -39.17 -18.59
C PHE A 157 1.77 -39.32 -17.09
N ALA A 158 2.37 -40.44 -16.66
CA ALA A 158 2.72 -40.67 -15.26
C ALA A 158 3.71 -39.63 -14.73
N THR A 159 4.79 -39.37 -15.46
CA THR A 159 5.79 -38.34 -15.10
C THR A 159 5.20 -36.93 -15.12
N GLY A 160 4.39 -36.61 -16.13
CA GLY A 160 3.70 -35.31 -16.22
C GLY A 160 2.75 -35.08 -15.05
N ARG A 161 2.03 -36.14 -14.62
CA ARG A 161 1.15 -36.10 -13.44
C ARG A 161 1.95 -35.85 -12.16
N GLU A 162 3.04 -36.59 -11.95
CA GLU A 162 3.89 -36.43 -10.77
C GLU A 162 4.47 -35.01 -10.70
N ASN A 163 5.05 -34.51 -11.80
CA ASN A 163 5.59 -33.16 -11.87
C ASN A 163 4.52 -32.09 -11.59
N TYR A 164 3.33 -32.20 -12.19
CA TYR A 164 2.22 -31.29 -11.90
C TYR A 164 1.81 -31.31 -10.42
N LEU A 165 1.67 -32.49 -9.82
CA LEU A 165 1.30 -32.61 -8.41
C LEU A 165 2.37 -32.07 -7.47
N ALA A 166 3.65 -32.29 -7.77
CA ALA A 166 4.77 -31.75 -7.03
C ALA A 166 4.80 -30.21 -7.08
N LEU A 167 4.70 -29.62 -8.27
CA LEU A 167 4.65 -28.17 -8.43
C LEU A 167 3.40 -27.56 -7.80
N ARG A 168 2.27 -28.28 -7.80
CA ARG A 168 1.04 -27.82 -7.13
C ARG A 168 1.26 -27.71 -5.63
N ALA A 169 1.84 -28.75 -5.01
CA ALA A 169 2.16 -28.72 -3.58
C ALA A 169 3.17 -27.61 -3.22
N ASP A 170 4.20 -27.41 -4.04
CA ASP A 170 5.17 -26.32 -3.86
C ASP A 170 4.49 -24.94 -3.97
N THR A 171 3.63 -24.74 -4.99
CA THR A 171 2.90 -23.48 -5.19
C THR A 171 1.96 -23.20 -4.01
N ASP A 172 1.25 -24.20 -3.50
CA ASP A 172 0.37 -24.06 -2.34
C ASP A 172 1.17 -23.65 -1.07
N MET A 173 2.36 -24.22 -0.89
CA MET A 173 3.26 -23.83 0.19
C MET A 173 3.78 -22.39 0.00
N LYS A 174 4.25 -22.04 -1.20
CA LYS A 174 4.72 -20.69 -1.52
C LYS A 174 3.64 -19.63 -1.32
N MET A 175 2.39 -19.91 -1.70
CA MET A 175 1.27 -18.97 -1.50
C MET A 175 0.99 -18.73 -0.01
N LYS A 176 1.06 -19.76 0.83
CA LYS A 176 0.95 -19.62 2.29
C LYS A 176 2.09 -18.79 2.85
N LEU A 177 3.32 -19.10 2.47
CA LEU A 177 4.52 -18.36 2.89
C LEU A 177 4.49 -16.90 2.43
N LEU A 178 4.04 -16.63 1.21
CA LEU A 178 3.88 -15.27 0.68
C LEU A 178 2.87 -14.48 1.52
N HIS A 179 1.72 -15.10 1.84
CA HIS A 179 0.70 -14.44 2.66
C HIS A 179 1.21 -14.12 4.07
N GLU A 180 1.89 -15.07 4.70
CA GLU A 180 2.47 -14.88 6.03
C GLU A 180 3.58 -13.82 6.01
N ASN A 181 4.48 -13.89 5.03
CA ASN A 181 5.55 -12.91 4.84
C ASN A 181 4.98 -11.51 4.63
N ARG A 182 3.99 -11.37 3.75
CA ARG A 182 3.28 -10.10 3.50
C ARG A 182 2.74 -9.52 4.79
N ALA A 183 1.98 -10.31 5.55
CA ALA A 183 1.36 -9.84 6.79
C ALA A 183 2.41 -9.43 7.83
N ARG A 184 3.48 -10.22 7.97
CA ARG A 184 4.57 -9.95 8.91
C ARG A 184 5.32 -8.66 8.57
N VAL A 185 5.75 -8.51 7.31
CA VAL A 185 6.51 -7.34 6.84
C VAL A 185 5.66 -6.08 6.91
N LEU A 186 4.44 -6.12 6.38
CA LEU A 186 3.53 -4.97 6.41
C LEU A 186 3.21 -4.56 7.84
N ARG A 187 2.93 -5.51 8.75
CA ARG A 187 2.67 -5.21 10.16
C ARG A 187 3.86 -4.49 10.80
N LYS A 188 5.08 -5.01 10.60
CA LYS A 188 6.30 -4.38 11.13
C LYS A 188 6.48 -2.95 10.61
N HIS A 189 6.32 -2.74 9.31
CA HIS A 189 6.55 -1.42 8.70
C HIS A 189 5.45 -0.42 9.08
N LEU A 190 4.19 -0.87 9.19
CA LEU A 190 3.07 -0.03 9.67
C LEU A 190 3.24 0.35 11.15
N GLN A 191 3.70 -0.58 11.99
CA GLN A 191 3.99 -0.27 13.40
C GLN A 191 5.15 0.72 13.54
N ALA A 192 6.22 0.56 12.76
CA ALA A 192 7.34 1.49 12.74
C ALA A 192 6.89 2.90 12.29
N LEU A 193 6.06 2.96 11.24
CA LEU A 193 5.49 4.22 10.78
C LEU A 193 4.61 4.87 11.85
N GLN A 194 3.71 4.11 12.49
CA GLN A 194 2.86 4.62 13.56
C GLN A 194 3.69 5.15 14.75
N ALA A 195 4.71 4.41 15.18
CA ALA A 195 5.60 4.83 16.25
C ALA A 195 6.34 6.12 15.89
N ALA A 196 6.81 6.25 14.64
CA ALA A 196 7.45 7.45 14.15
C ALA A 196 6.48 8.63 14.05
N THR A 197 5.24 8.43 13.57
CA THR A 197 4.19 9.47 13.55
C THR A 197 3.90 9.97 14.95
N LEU A 198 3.71 9.06 15.91
CA LEU A 198 3.45 9.43 17.29
C LEU A 198 4.64 10.18 17.89
N SER A 199 5.86 9.73 17.64
CA SER A 199 7.08 10.40 18.13
C SER A 199 7.28 11.77 17.50
N TYR A 200 6.96 11.94 16.22
CA TYR A 200 7.02 13.23 15.52
C TYR A 200 6.16 14.29 16.21
N PHE A 201 4.89 13.95 16.50
CA PHE A 201 3.99 14.87 17.18
C PHE A 201 4.26 14.98 18.69
N ALA A 202 4.63 13.89 19.36
CA ALA A 202 4.84 13.86 20.81
C ALA A 202 6.16 14.49 21.25
N ASN A 203 7.26 14.29 20.50
CA ASN A 203 8.55 14.92 20.84
C ASN A 203 8.49 16.43 20.65
N GLY A 204 7.79 16.89 19.60
CA GLY A 204 7.46 18.30 19.45
C GLY A 204 6.72 18.85 20.67
N TYR A 205 5.77 18.10 21.23
CA TYR A 205 5.01 18.54 22.40
C TYR A 205 5.80 18.48 23.72
N ARG A 206 6.56 17.41 23.98
CA ARG A 206 7.29 17.23 25.25
C ARG A 206 8.42 18.23 25.44
N ASP A 207 9.21 18.44 24.39
CA ASP A 207 10.31 19.41 24.42
C ASP A 207 9.76 20.85 24.42
N LEU A 208 8.62 21.08 23.76
CA LEU A 208 7.89 22.35 23.83
C LEU A 208 7.27 22.58 25.22
N GLU A 209 6.79 21.56 25.91
CA GLU A 209 6.22 21.67 27.27
C GLU A 209 7.30 22.02 28.30
N LEU A 210 8.48 21.35 28.24
CA LEU A 210 9.64 21.70 29.06
C LEU A 210 10.10 23.14 28.81
N THR A 211 10.14 23.51 27.54
CA THR A 211 10.40 24.86 27.06
C THR A 211 9.42 25.88 27.65
N LEU A 212 8.12 25.62 27.54
CA LEU A 212 7.04 26.51 27.99
C LEU A 212 7.08 26.67 29.51
N LYS A 213 7.39 25.60 30.23
CA LYS A 213 7.61 25.64 31.68
C LYS A 213 8.81 26.51 32.05
N THR A 214 9.92 26.38 31.34
CA THR A 214 11.13 27.20 31.56
C THR A 214 10.86 28.69 31.28
N LEU A 215 10.10 29.00 30.21
CA LEU A 215 9.68 30.36 29.90
C LEU A 215 8.73 30.91 30.98
N SER A 216 7.76 30.12 31.44
CA SER A 216 6.83 30.50 32.52
C SER A 216 7.58 30.82 33.82
N GLU A 217 8.58 30.01 34.18
CA GLU A 217 9.41 30.22 35.37
C GLU A 217 10.29 31.47 35.21
N ARG A 218 10.86 31.71 34.03
CA ARG A 218 11.61 32.93 33.72
C ARG A 218 10.74 34.18 33.84
N ASN A 219 9.53 34.14 33.30
CA ASN A 219 8.58 35.26 33.35
C ASN A 219 8.04 35.50 34.77
N ALA A 220 7.96 34.46 35.59
CA ALA A 220 7.65 34.61 37.00
C ALA A 220 8.78 35.35 37.76
N LEU A 221 10.06 35.09 37.42
CA LEU A 221 11.21 35.75 38.04
C LEU A 221 11.37 37.22 37.61
N THR A 222 11.05 37.56 36.36
CA THR A 222 11.07 38.95 35.87
C THR A 222 10.00 39.82 36.55
N ASN A 223 8.84 39.25 36.90
CA ASN A 223 7.76 39.95 37.60
C ASN A 223 8.05 40.34 39.06
N PHE A 224 9.11 39.82 39.68
CA PHE A 224 9.49 40.16 41.08
C PHE A 224 10.61 41.20 41.19
N SER A 225 11.08 41.79 40.09
CA SER A 225 12.05 42.90 40.17
C SER A 225 11.34 44.23 40.49
N PRO A 226 11.63 44.89 41.62
CA PRO A 226 10.94 46.12 42.05
C PRO A 226 11.30 47.37 41.22
N LEU A 227 12.01 47.21 40.09
CA LEU A 227 12.40 48.29 39.20
C LEU A 227 11.59 48.36 37.90
N ASN A 228 10.65 47.43 37.66
CA ASN A 228 9.94 47.33 36.39
C ASN A 228 8.53 47.92 36.49
N GLN A 229 8.43 49.25 36.57
CA GLN A 229 7.23 49.90 36.03
C GLN A 229 7.20 49.60 34.53
N PRO A 230 6.10 49.08 33.96
CA PRO A 230 6.03 48.91 32.52
C PRO A 230 6.14 50.31 31.90
N ALA A 231 7.20 50.55 31.12
CA ALA A 231 7.25 51.71 30.26
C ALA A 231 5.97 51.70 29.44
N SER A 232 5.18 52.78 29.50
CA SER A 232 3.95 52.94 28.73
C SER A 232 4.25 52.53 27.29
N SER A 233 3.58 51.48 26.83
CA SER A 233 3.73 50.97 25.48
C SER A 233 3.54 52.14 24.52
N PHE A 234 4.56 52.44 23.70
CA PHE A 234 4.53 53.53 22.72
C PHE A 234 3.38 53.40 21.70
N LEU A 235 2.69 52.24 21.68
CA LEU A 235 1.57 51.94 20.80
C LEU A 235 0.21 51.79 21.50
N GLU A 236 0.11 51.99 22.82
CA GLU A 236 -1.19 52.12 23.48
C GLU A 236 -1.75 53.53 23.26
N VAL A 237 -2.16 53.80 22.02
CA VAL A 237 -3.27 54.72 21.80
C VAL A 237 -4.50 53.94 22.25
N GLU A 238 -5.03 54.27 23.43
CA GLU A 238 -6.36 53.84 23.85
C GLU A 238 -7.33 54.10 22.69
N SER A 239 -7.78 53.03 22.05
CA SER A 239 -8.91 53.11 21.13
C SER A 239 -10.09 53.60 21.96
N PRO A 240 -10.78 54.69 21.58
CA PRO A 240 -11.92 55.16 22.35
C PRO A 240 -12.96 54.04 22.37
N SER A 241 -13.22 53.53 23.58
CA SER A 241 -14.25 52.53 23.84
C SER A 241 -15.59 53.07 23.34
N THR A 242 -16.21 52.39 22.37
CA THR A 242 -17.53 52.76 21.82
C THR A 242 -18.71 52.37 22.72
N ASP A 243 -18.47 52.13 24.01
CA ASP A 243 -19.51 51.74 24.96
C ASP A 243 -19.71 52.83 26.03
N GLN A 244 -20.02 54.05 25.58
CA GLN A 244 -20.69 55.02 26.44
C GLN A 244 -22.18 54.69 26.50
N LYS A 245 -22.54 53.90 27.51
CA LYS A 245 -23.91 53.82 28.02
C LYS A 245 -24.35 55.24 28.43
N PRO A 246 -25.44 55.80 27.88
CA PRO A 246 -25.82 57.18 28.18
C PRO A 246 -26.20 57.32 29.66
N ALA A 247 -25.55 58.27 30.34
CA ALA A 247 -25.90 58.66 31.69
C ALA A 247 -27.33 59.25 31.70
N TYR A 248 -28.23 58.56 32.40
CA TYR A 248 -29.58 59.02 32.66
C TYR A 248 -29.52 60.20 33.65
N PHE A 249 -29.75 61.41 33.15
CA PHE A 249 -30.07 62.58 33.96
C PHE A 249 -31.61 62.70 34.05
N PRO A 250 -32.21 62.78 35.26
CA PRO A 250 -33.63 63.02 35.38
C PRO A 250 -33.93 64.50 35.06
N PRO A 251 -35.00 64.81 34.31
CA PRO A 251 -35.41 66.19 34.11
C PRO A 251 -36.22 66.66 35.32
N GLU A 252 -35.73 67.70 35.98
CA GLU A 252 -36.51 68.53 36.90
C GLU A 252 -37.38 69.49 36.08
N ASN A 253 -38.61 69.69 36.54
CA ASN A 253 -39.73 70.35 35.86
C ASN A 253 -39.43 71.72 35.24
N GLY A 254 -39.97 71.96 34.05
CA GLY A 254 -40.03 73.30 33.45
C GLY A 254 -40.76 73.31 32.10
N ASP A 255 -42.07 73.46 32.17
CA ASP A 255 -42.97 74.09 31.19
C ASP A 255 -43.05 73.55 29.75
N ALA A 256 -44.24 73.00 29.48
CA ALA A 256 -44.78 72.77 28.16
C ALA A 256 -44.95 74.09 27.40
N GLU A 257 -44.56 74.12 26.12
CA GLU A 257 -45.50 74.51 25.07
C GLU A 257 -45.06 74.05 23.68
N HIS A 258 -46.05 73.56 22.95
CA HIS A 258 -46.08 73.19 21.54
C HIS A 258 -45.31 74.17 20.64
N HIS A 259 -44.68 73.67 19.56
CA HIS A 259 -45.15 73.95 18.20
C HIS A 259 -44.58 72.96 17.17
N GLN A 260 -45.50 72.53 16.32
CA GLN A 260 -45.43 71.53 15.27
C GLN A 260 -45.18 72.22 13.92
N ARG A 261 -44.47 71.53 13.01
CA ARG A 261 -44.55 71.54 11.52
C ARG A 261 -43.16 71.22 10.94
N ASP A 262 -43.01 70.07 10.29
CA ASP A 262 -43.18 69.87 8.84
C ASP A 262 -42.17 70.67 8.02
N VAL A 263 -41.37 69.97 7.21
CA VAL A 263 -41.30 70.10 5.74
C VAL A 263 -40.02 69.42 5.22
N PHE A 264 -40.23 68.53 4.24
CA PHE A 264 -39.25 67.96 3.32
C PHE A 264 -38.60 69.02 2.43
N ASP A 265 -37.30 68.90 2.17
CA ASP A 265 -36.73 68.78 0.82
C ASP A 265 -35.32 68.13 0.91
#